data_AF-A0A3B9IFP8-F1
#
_entry.id   AF-A0A3B9IFP8-F1
#
_cell.length_a   1.000
_cell.length_b   1.000
_cell.length_c   1.000
_cell.angle_alpha   90.00
_cell.angle_beta   90.00
_cell.angle_gamma   90.00
#
_symmetry.space_group_name_H-M   'P 1'
#
loop_
_entity.id
_entity.type
_entity.pdbx_description
1 polymer ?
#
loop_
_entity_poly.entity_id
_entity_poly.type
_entity_poly.pdbx_seq_one_letter_code
_entity_poly.pdbx_strand_id
1 'polypeptide(L)' 'IQAQILDLLLGLQRDRGMALILITHDLAVVAETARRVAVMYAGQVVE' A
#
# COMPACT_ATOMS: atom_id res chain seq x y z
N ILE A 1 -10.44 -12.06 -1.63
CA ILE A 1 -10.66 -11.00 -2.65
C ILE A 1 -9.60 -9.90 -2.54
N GLN A 2 -9.37 -9.31 -1.34
CA GLN A 2 -8.40 -8.22 -1.15
C GLN A 2 -6.99 -8.51 -1.69
N ALA A 3 -6.42 -9.68 -1.40
CA ALA A 3 -5.11 -10.10 -1.91
C ALA A 3 -5.03 -10.10 -3.45
N GLN A 4 -6.06 -10.63 -4.13
CA GLN A 4 -6.10 -10.67 -5.59
C GLN A 4 -6.15 -9.27 -6.23
N ILE A 5 -6.85 -8.33 -5.60
CA ILE A 5 -6.89 -6.94 -6.06
C ILE A 5 -5.52 -6.28 -5.87
N LEU A 6 -4.87 -6.52 -4.73
CA LEU A 6 -3.52 -6.03 -4.46
C LEU A 6 -2.50 -6.58 -5.46
N ASP A 7 -2.54 -7.88 -5.76
CA ASP A 7 -1.65 -8.50 -6.75
C ASP A 7 -1.81 -7.87 -8.13
N LEU A 8 -3.06 -7.59 -8.54
CA LEU A 8 -3.34 -6.89 -9.80
C LEU A 8 -2.77 -5.46 -9.80
N LEU A 9 -2.97 -4.70 -8.73
CA LEU A 9 -2.46 -3.34 -8.60
C LEU A 9 -0.93 -3.30 -8.62
N LEU A 10 -0.27 -4.23 -7.92
CA LEU A 10 1.19 -4.37 -7.92
C LEU A 10 1.73 -4.83 -9.27
N GLY A 11 0.99 -5.65 -10.02
CA GLY A 11 1.30 -5.98 -11.41
C GLY A 11 1.30 -4.73 -12.29
N LEU A 12 0.19 -3.99 -12.27
CA LEU A 12 0.04 -2.75 -13.05
C LEU A 12 1.09 -1.69 -12.66
N GLN A 13 1.41 -1.59 -11.37
CA GLN A 13 2.41 -0.67 -10.85
C GLN A 13 3.80 -0.96 -11.44
N ARG A 14 4.19 -2.24 -11.51
CA ARG A 14 5.45 -2.69 -12.12
C ARG A 14 5.46 -2.49 -13.63
N ASP A 15 4.41 -2.91 -14.32
CA ASP A 15 4.34 -2.88 -15.78
C ASP A 15 4.37 -1.45 -16.34
N ARG A 16 3.79 -0.50 -15.60
CA ARG A 16 3.68 0.90 -16.01
C ARG A 16 4.71 1.83 -15.38
N GLY A 17 5.51 1.32 -14.44
CA GLY A 17 6.50 2.13 -13.69
C GLY A 17 5.86 3.28 -12.91
N MET A 18 4.63 3.11 -12.40
CA MET A 18 3.90 4.17 -11.70
C MET A 18 4.11 4.13 -10.18
N ALA A 19 3.73 5.22 -9.51
CA ALA A 19 3.62 5.23 -8.06
C ALA A 19 2.25 4.66 -7.62
N LEU A 20 2.24 3.93 -6.51
CA LEU A 20 1.02 3.42 -5.87
C LEU A 20 1.02 3.88 -4.41
N ILE A 21 -0.07 4.54 -4.00
CA ILE A 21 -0.34 4.89 -2.60
C ILE A 21 -1.50 4.03 -2.13
N LEU A 22 -1.23 3.20 -1.12
CA LEU A 22 -2.23 2.35 -0.48
C LEU A 22 -2.59 2.93 0.88
N ILE A 23 -3.88 3.10 1.16
CA ILE A 23 -4.38 3.52 2.47
C ILE A 23 -5.13 2.34 3.07
N THR A 24 -4.67 1.85 4.21
CA THR A 24 -5.26 0.72 4.91
C THR A 24 -5.00 0.80 6.41
N HIS A 25 -5.83 0.13 7.20
CA HIS A 25 -5.61 -0.11 8.64
C HIS A 25 -5.00 -1.49 8.90
N ASP A 26 -4.83 -2.31 7.86
CA ASP A 26 -4.27 -3.65 7.95
C ASP A 26 -2.75 -3.62 7.79
N LEU A 27 -2.05 -3.82 8.89
CA LEU A 27 -0.58 -3.84 8.93
C LEU A 27 0.02 -5.07 8.23
N ALA A 28 -0.70 -6.20 8.11
CA ALA A 28 -0.20 -7.38 7.43
C ALA A 28 0.00 -7.10 5.94
N VAL A 29 -0.96 -6.40 5.33
CA VAL A 29 -0.89 -5.97 3.93
C VAL A 29 0.26 -4.99 3.71
N VAL A 30 0.44 -4.04 4.63
CA VAL A 30 1.55 -3.06 4.56
C VAL A 30 2.90 -3.77 4.59
N ALA A 31 3.07 -4.76 5.47
CA ALA A 31 4.31 -5.50 5.62
C ALA A 31 4.71 -6.29 4.35
N GLU A 32 3.74 -6.80 3.59
CA GLU A 32 4.02 -7.54 2.35
C GLU A 32 4.24 -6.64 1.13
N THR A 33 3.67 -5.44 1.09
CA THR A 33 3.51 -4.69 -0.18
C THR A 33 4.13 -3.30 -0.20
N ALA A 34 4.32 -2.65 0.95
CA ALA A 34 4.78 -1.26 1.00
C ALA A 34 6.30 -1.17 1.00
N ARG A 35 6.86 -0.38 0.07
CA ARG A 35 8.29 0.02 0.11
C ARG A 35 8.56 1.08 1.17
N ARG A 36 7.59 1.96 1.39
CA ARG A 36 7.63 3.05 2.38
C ARG A 36 6.28 3.08 3.08
N VAL A 37 6.31 3.35 4.36
CA VAL A 37 5.11 3.43 5.20
C VAL A 37 5.04 4.82 5.80
N ALA A 38 3.84 5.37 5.86
CA ALA A 38 3.54 6.55 6.65
C ALA A 38 2.37 6.21 7.59
N VAL A 39 2.53 6.43 8.88
CA VAL A 39 1.50 6.17 9.88
C VAL A 39 0.74 7.46 10.14
N MET A 40 -0.58 7.40 10.10
CA MET A 40 -1.45 8.53 10.42
C MET A 40 -2.19 8.31 11.73
N TYR A 41 -2.20 9.33 12.59
CA TYR A 41 -3.00 9.37 13.79
C TYR A 41 -3.66 10.75 13.92
N ALA A 42 -4.98 10.77 14.16
CA ALA A 42 -5.76 12.00 14.28
C ALA A 42 -5.53 13.02 13.14
N GLY A 43 -5.36 12.52 11.90
CA GLY A 43 -5.14 13.36 10.72
C GLY A 43 -3.71 13.89 10.54
N GLN A 44 -2.76 13.47 11.39
CA GLN A 44 -1.36 13.86 11.30
C GLN A 44 -0.49 12.64 10.96
N VAL A 45 0.54 12.84 10.14
CA VAL A 45 1.57 11.81 9.92
C VAL A 45 2.48 11.79 11.14
N VAL A 46 2.62 10.63 11.76
CA VAL A 46 3.40 10.45 13.00
C VAL A 46 4.68 9.64 12.79
N GLU A 47 4.78 8.91 11.67
CA GLU A 47 5.94 8.12 11.25
C GLU A 47 5.96 7.97 9.73
#